data_AF-W2ZBZ2-F1
#
_entry.id   AF-W2ZBZ2-F1
#
_cell.length_a   1.000
_cell.length_b   1.000
_cell.length_c   1.000
_cell.angle_alpha   90.00
_cell.angle_beta   90.00
_cell.angle_gamma   90.00
#
_symmetry.space_group_name_H-M   'P 1'
#
loop_
_entity.id
_entity.type
_entity.pdbx_description
1 polymer ?
#
loop_
_entity_poly.entity_id
_entity_poly.type
_entity_poly.pdbx_seq_one_letter_code
_entity_poly.pdbx_strand_id
1 'polypeptide(L)'
;MGDTYIADREFDAADELVCPLMECKQSIKEEDMERIVGKDETAQYRAALKRKRDEKNPSARWCPRAGCDELIICESTDNFTCPKCDTVGCFRCRGYAHRFWFCRGEMDKSYLAWEASVGKQKAVRACPHCQMRIWKNEGCNHMTCSHCRYEYCWVCESRWDASHYACYDLPFIGASSAWGRWLQRTLGYVAIVLIVAVISVFGFYAFVGSYVVFCGLIHSTRLIHRIQRN
;
A
#
# COMPACT_ATOMS: atom_id res chain seq x y z
N MET A 1 2.00 -11.12 42.08
CA MET A 1 0.99 -10.90 41.02
C MET A 1 1.40 -9.61 40.31
N GLY A 2 2.29 -9.59 39.33
CA GLY A 2 2.74 -10.62 38.41
C GLY A 2 2.57 -10.21 36.94
N ASP A 3 1.87 -9.12 36.66
CA ASP A 3 1.42 -8.77 35.31
C ASP A 3 1.70 -7.29 34.98
N THR A 4 2.90 -6.97 34.50
CA THR A 4 3.24 -5.82 33.62
C THR A 4 4.71 -5.99 33.21
N TYR A 5 5.18 -5.36 32.12
CA TYR A 5 6.59 -5.27 31.67
C TYR A 5 7.11 -6.25 30.59
N ILE A 6 6.27 -6.96 29.84
CA ILE A 6 6.73 -7.62 28.59
C ILE A 6 6.37 -6.79 27.33
N ALA A 7 5.47 -5.80 27.43
CA ALA A 7 4.90 -5.13 26.26
C ALA A 7 5.80 -4.07 25.59
N ASP A 8 6.76 -3.47 26.29
CA ASP A 8 7.48 -2.28 25.78
C ASP A 8 9.00 -2.50 25.67
N ARG A 9 9.45 -3.66 25.17
CA ARG A 9 10.87 -3.78 24.79
C ARG A 9 11.09 -3.00 23.50
N GLU A 10 11.83 -1.89 23.59
CA GLU A 10 12.23 -1.10 22.42
C GLU A 10 13.19 -1.95 21.57
N PHE A 11 12.91 -2.05 20.27
CA PHE A 11 13.77 -2.72 19.29
C PHE A 11 14.33 -1.65 18.36
N ASP A 12 15.57 -1.81 17.91
CA ASP A 12 16.15 -0.91 16.92
C ASP A 12 15.60 -1.15 15.50
N ALA A 13 16.09 -0.39 14.52
CA ALA A 13 15.72 -0.59 13.13
C ALA A 13 16.05 -2.01 12.60
N ALA A 14 17.03 -2.71 13.19
CA ALA A 14 17.40 -4.07 12.82
C ALA A 14 16.55 -5.16 13.53
N ASP A 15 15.55 -4.76 14.33
CA ASP A 15 14.75 -5.62 15.23
C ASP A 15 15.57 -6.26 16.36
N GLU A 16 16.72 -5.68 16.72
CA GLU A 16 17.55 -6.11 17.84
C GLU A 16 17.15 -5.42 19.15
N LEU A 17 17.36 -6.11 20.27
CA LEU A 17 17.12 -5.54 21.59
C LEU A 17 18.10 -4.40 21.86
N VAL A 18 17.56 -3.26 22.27
CA VAL A 18 18.34 -2.11 22.75
C VAL A 18 18.25 -1.97 24.26
N CYS A 19 19.20 -1.23 24.82
CA CYS A 19 19.16 -0.82 26.21
C CYS A 19 17.81 -0.10 26.51
N PRO A 20 17.10 -0.49 27.58
CA PRO A 20 15.79 0.09 27.91
C PRO A 20 15.88 1.49 28.55
N LEU A 21 17.09 2.04 28.72
CA LEU A 21 17.28 3.36 29.31
C LEU A 21 16.99 4.44 28.26
N MET A 22 16.10 5.39 28.55
CA MET A 22 15.54 6.37 27.60
C MET A 22 16.56 7.09 26.70
N GLU A 23 17.78 7.32 27.17
CA GLU A 23 18.84 8.02 26.42
C GLU A 23 19.87 7.07 25.78
N CYS A 24 19.89 5.79 26.17
CA CYS A 24 20.84 4.81 25.69
C CYS A 24 20.16 3.88 24.69
N LYS A 25 20.41 4.09 23.40
CA LYS A 25 19.93 3.21 22.32
C LYS A 25 20.96 2.19 21.87
N GLN A 26 21.87 1.82 22.77
CA GLN A 26 22.94 0.87 22.46
C GLN A 26 22.35 -0.54 22.29
N SER A 27 22.74 -1.25 21.23
CA SER A 27 22.35 -2.64 21.01
C SER A 27 23.00 -3.56 22.03
N ILE A 28 22.25 -4.57 22.48
CA ILE A 28 22.74 -5.55 23.45
C ILE A 28 23.52 -6.62 22.70
N LYS A 29 24.79 -6.80 23.07
CA LYS A 29 25.64 -7.85 22.48
C LYS A 29 25.17 -9.23 22.92
N GLU A 30 25.33 -10.21 22.03
CA GLU A 30 24.98 -11.60 22.32
C GLU A 30 25.77 -12.17 23.51
N GLU A 31 27.04 -11.81 23.64
CA GLU A 31 27.90 -12.17 24.78
C GLU A 31 27.32 -11.71 26.13
N ASP A 32 26.77 -10.48 26.17
CA ASP A 32 26.14 -9.95 27.37
C ASP A 32 24.81 -10.66 27.66
N MET A 33 24.04 -11.03 26.63
CA MET A 33 22.83 -11.84 26.78
C MET A 33 23.14 -13.23 27.35
N GLU A 34 24.15 -13.91 26.79
CA GLU A 34 24.59 -15.22 27.31
C GLU A 34 25.05 -15.13 28.78
N ARG A 35 25.72 -14.03 29.15
CA ARG A 35 26.20 -13.83 30.52
C ARG A 35 25.10 -13.54 31.53
N ILE A 36 24.07 -12.78 31.14
CA ILE A 36 22.99 -12.35 32.04
C ILE A 36 21.90 -13.41 32.17
N VAL A 37 21.50 -14.00 31.03
CA VAL A 37 20.29 -14.82 30.92
C VAL A 37 20.63 -16.31 30.73
N GLY A 38 21.80 -16.62 30.19
CA GLY A 38 22.26 -17.98 29.93
C GLY A 38 22.07 -18.42 28.47
N LYS A 39 22.68 -19.55 28.12
CA LYS A 39 22.76 -20.05 26.73
C LYS A 39 21.41 -20.42 26.13
N ASP A 40 20.51 -20.99 26.93
CA ASP A 40 19.22 -21.50 26.44
C ASP A 40 18.29 -20.35 26.00
N GLU A 41 18.21 -19.27 26.78
CA GLU A 41 17.39 -18.10 26.43
C GLU A 41 18.02 -17.30 25.29
N THR A 42 19.36 -17.18 25.24
CA THR A 42 20.03 -16.56 24.08
C THR A 42 19.77 -17.36 22.79
N ALA A 43 19.74 -18.70 22.85
CA ALA A 43 19.40 -19.52 21.70
C ALA A 43 17.96 -19.28 21.23
N GLN A 44 17.00 -19.10 22.15
CA GLN A 44 15.63 -18.73 21.82
C GLN A 44 15.55 -17.34 21.18
N TYR A 45 16.28 -16.36 21.71
CA TYR A 45 16.37 -15.02 21.13
C TYR A 45 16.93 -15.06 19.69
N ARG A 46 18.02 -15.79 19.48
CA ARG A 46 18.63 -15.99 18.15
C ARG A 46 17.67 -16.65 17.18
N ALA A 47 16.95 -17.69 17.61
CA ALA A 47 15.95 -18.36 16.80
C ALA A 47 14.79 -17.42 16.42
N ALA A 48 14.32 -16.61 17.36
CA ALA A 48 13.28 -15.61 17.12
C ALA A 48 13.73 -14.52 16.13
N LEU A 49 14.94 -14.00 16.27
CA LEU A 49 15.52 -13.03 15.32
C LEU A 49 15.66 -13.62 13.92
N LYS A 50 16.17 -14.84 13.81
CA LYS A 50 16.28 -15.56 12.54
C LYS A 50 14.92 -15.69 11.87
N ARG A 51 13.91 -16.14 12.62
CA ARG A 51 12.55 -16.27 12.12
C ARG A 51 11.97 -14.94 11.62
N LYS A 52 12.11 -13.87 12.40
CA LYS A 52 11.69 -12.52 11.99
C LYS A 52 12.37 -12.07 10.69
N ARG A 53 13.68 -12.28 10.57
CA ARG A 53 14.46 -11.94 9.37
C ARG A 53 13.95 -12.68 8.14
N ASP A 54 13.77 -13.99 8.25
CA ASP A 54 13.36 -14.84 7.14
C ASP A 54 11.91 -14.55 6.71
N GLU A 55 11.02 -14.24 7.65
CA GLU A 55 9.62 -13.87 7.37
C GLU A 55 9.46 -12.57 6.57
N LYS A 56 10.48 -11.70 6.54
CA LYS A 56 10.50 -10.48 5.71
C LYS A 56 10.65 -10.81 4.22
N ASN A 57 11.25 -11.96 3.90
CA ASN A 57 11.41 -12.40 2.52
C ASN A 57 10.06 -12.87 1.95
N PRO A 58 9.55 -12.26 0.86
CA PRO A 58 8.31 -12.68 0.22
C PRO A 58 8.31 -14.14 -0.21
N SER A 59 9.48 -14.67 -0.57
CA SER A 59 9.67 -16.02 -1.13
C SER A 59 9.96 -17.10 -0.09
N ALA A 60 9.97 -16.78 1.21
CA ALA A 60 10.31 -17.73 2.26
C ALA A 60 9.19 -17.89 3.30
N ARG A 61 8.88 -19.14 3.69
CA ARG A 61 7.84 -19.47 4.68
C ARG A 61 8.32 -20.53 5.66
N TRP A 62 8.04 -20.31 6.94
CA TRP A 62 8.24 -21.31 7.97
C TRP A 62 7.11 -22.34 7.96
N CYS A 63 7.44 -23.59 8.32
CA CYS A 63 6.42 -24.61 8.52
C CYS A 63 5.42 -24.18 9.61
N PRO A 64 4.10 -24.31 9.40
CA PRO A 64 3.09 -23.97 10.41
C PRO A 64 3.00 -25.00 11.55
N ARG A 65 3.64 -26.17 11.41
CA ARG A 65 3.60 -27.23 12.42
C ARG A 65 4.44 -26.84 13.64
N ALA A 66 3.82 -26.87 14.82
CA ALA A 66 4.53 -26.67 16.08
C ALA A 66 5.68 -27.70 16.23
N GLY A 67 6.89 -27.21 16.54
CA GLY A 67 8.11 -28.02 16.67
C GLY A 67 8.84 -28.32 15.35
N CYS A 68 8.37 -27.80 14.21
CA CYS A 68 9.06 -27.93 12.92
C CYS A 68 9.69 -26.60 12.49
N ASP A 69 10.97 -26.40 12.78
CA ASP A 69 11.73 -25.20 12.40
C ASP A 69 12.36 -25.29 10.99
N GLU A 70 11.59 -25.77 10.02
CA GLU A 70 12.04 -25.88 8.63
C GLU A 70 11.60 -24.64 7.83
N LEU A 71 12.55 -24.00 7.15
CA LEU A 71 12.32 -22.86 6.27
C LEU A 71 12.13 -23.35 4.83
N ILE A 72 11.03 -22.97 4.21
CA ILE A 72 10.65 -23.40 2.86
C ILE A 72 10.72 -22.18 1.96
N ILE A 73 11.65 -22.23 1.00
CA ILE A 73 11.82 -21.19 0.00
C ILE A 73 11.12 -21.67 -1.27
N CYS A 74 10.15 -20.89 -1.74
CA CYS A 74 9.40 -21.21 -2.95
C CYS A 74 9.12 -19.94 -3.74
N GLU A 75 9.24 -20.03 -5.07
CA GLU A 75 8.89 -18.95 -5.98
C GLU A 75 7.39 -18.93 -6.31
N SER A 76 6.68 -20.03 -6.03
CA SER A 76 5.24 -20.15 -6.29
C SER A 76 4.41 -19.53 -5.17
N THR A 77 3.23 -19.02 -5.53
CA THR A 77 2.29 -18.39 -4.57
C THR A 77 1.30 -19.37 -3.94
N ASP A 78 1.45 -20.66 -4.21
CA ASP A 78 0.44 -21.70 -3.94
C ASP A 78 0.70 -22.44 -2.62
N ASN A 79 0.19 -23.66 -2.49
CA ASN A 79 0.47 -24.49 -1.31
C ASN A 79 1.87 -25.10 -1.41
N PHE A 80 2.56 -25.18 -0.28
CA PHE A 80 3.88 -25.81 -0.18
C PHE A 80 3.81 -27.03 0.75
N THR A 81 4.70 -27.98 0.53
CA THR A 81 4.84 -29.16 1.41
C THR A 81 6.17 -29.08 2.13
N CYS A 82 6.15 -29.25 3.45
CA CYS A 82 7.39 -29.26 4.24
C CYS A 82 8.15 -30.58 4.03
N PRO A 83 9.45 -30.56 3.66
CA PRO A 83 10.23 -31.77 3.42
C PRO A 83 10.56 -32.56 4.69
N LYS A 84 10.41 -31.94 5.88
CA LYS A 84 10.76 -32.54 7.17
C LYS A 84 9.58 -33.24 7.84
N CYS A 85 8.36 -32.78 7.60
CA CYS A 85 7.18 -33.23 8.34
C CYS A 85 5.94 -33.48 7.47
N ASP A 86 6.07 -33.40 6.15
CA ASP A 86 5.02 -33.59 5.15
C ASP A 86 3.76 -32.73 5.36
N THR A 87 3.86 -31.68 6.19
CA THR A 87 2.76 -30.77 6.44
C THR A 87 2.61 -29.84 5.25
N VAL A 88 1.39 -29.77 4.71
CA VAL A 88 1.03 -28.88 3.61
C VAL A 88 0.59 -27.53 4.19
N GLY A 89 1.34 -26.48 3.87
CA GLY A 89 1.06 -25.10 4.25
C GLY A 89 0.58 -24.27 3.07
N CYS A 90 -0.06 -23.14 3.35
CA CYS A 90 -0.43 -22.15 2.34
C CYS A 90 0.59 -21.00 2.35
N PHE A 91 1.20 -20.72 1.19
CA PHE A 91 2.22 -19.69 1.07
C PHE A 91 1.68 -18.27 1.27
N ARG A 92 0.39 -18.05 1.00
CA ARG A 92 -0.26 -16.75 1.14
C ARG A 92 -0.68 -16.45 2.58
N CYS A 93 -1.28 -17.41 3.29
CA CYS A 93 -1.78 -17.20 4.65
C CYS A 93 -0.76 -17.53 5.76
N ARG A 94 0.37 -18.15 5.41
CA ARG A 94 1.42 -18.62 6.34
C ARG A 94 0.95 -19.69 7.33
N GLY A 95 -0.24 -20.25 7.12
CA GLY A 95 -0.85 -21.29 7.94
C GLY A 95 -0.97 -22.62 7.21
N TYR A 96 -1.84 -23.49 7.72
CA TYR A 96 -2.16 -24.76 7.07
C TYR A 96 -2.86 -24.56 5.72
N ALA A 97 -2.63 -25.49 4.80
CA ALA A 97 -3.32 -25.49 3.52
C ALA A 97 -4.84 -25.58 3.72
N HIS A 98 -5.58 -24.77 2.97
CA HIS A 98 -7.03 -24.71 3.01
C HIS A 98 -7.61 -24.90 1.60
N ARG A 99 -8.84 -25.42 1.54
CA ARG A 99 -9.50 -25.79 0.27
C ARG A 99 -9.95 -24.59 -0.56
N PHE A 100 -10.45 -23.55 0.09
CA PHE A 100 -11.05 -22.40 -0.57
C PHE A 100 -10.02 -21.29 -0.84
N TRP A 101 -10.26 -20.45 -1.85
CA TRP A 101 -9.33 -19.38 -2.25
C TRP A 101 -9.17 -18.27 -1.20
N PHE A 102 -10.02 -18.22 -0.17
CA PHE A 102 -9.91 -17.24 0.90
C PHE A 102 -8.97 -17.74 2.00
N CYS A 103 -7.85 -17.03 2.14
CA CYS A 103 -6.90 -17.13 3.26
C CYS A 103 -7.47 -16.51 4.55
N ARG A 104 -8.63 -16.99 5.01
CA ARG A 104 -9.10 -16.75 6.37
C ARG A 104 -8.78 -18.02 7.15
N GLY A 105 -7.65 -18.01 7.85
CA GLY A 105 -7.37 -19.06 8.83
C GLY A 105 -8.45 -19.10 9.91
N GLU A 106 -8.31 -20.05 10.83
CA GLU A 106 -9.09 -20.10 12.07
C GLU A 106 -8.74 -18.88 12.93
N MET A 107 -9.36 -17.74 12.63
CA MET A 107 -9.07 -16.46 13.27
C MET A 107 -9.74 -16.40 14.63
N ASP A 108 -9.06 -15.77 15.59
CA ASP A 108 -9.60 -15.47 16.90
C ASP A 108 -10.97 -14.77 16.77
N LYS A 109 -11.98 -15.32 17.44
CA LYS A 109 -13.35 -14.79 17.42
C LYS A 109 -13.40 -13.33 17.89
N SER A 110 -12.52 -12.95 18.81
CA SER A 110 -12.42 -11.58 19.32
C SER A 110 -11.91 -10.62 18.24
N TYR A 111 -10.91 -11.03 17.45
CA TYR A 111 -10.38 -10.27 16.32
C TYR A 111 -11.42 -10.10 15.21
N LEU A 112 -12.16 -11.16 14.88
CA LEU A 112 -13.23 -11.11 13.87
C LEU A 112 -14.35 -10.15 14.29
N ALA A 113 -14.71 -10.16 15.57
CA ALA A 113 -15.70 -9.22 16.12
C ALA A 113 -15.19 -7.77 16.05
N TRP A 114 -13.90 -7.54 16.37
CA TRP A 114 -13.28 -6.23 16.22
C TRP A 114 -13.23 -5.78 14.75
N GLU A 115 -12.77 -6.62 13.82
CA GLU A 115 -12.71 -6.32 12.38
C GLU A 115 -14.12 -5.97 11.85
N ALA A 116 -15.14 -6.69 12.28
CA ALA A 116 -16.54 -6.38 11.96
C ALA A 116 -17.01 -5.05 12.58
N SER A 117 -16.55 -4.69 13.78
CA SER A 117 -16.91 -3.45 14.48
C SER A 117 -16.29 -2.20 13.85
N VAL A 118 -15.11 -2.32 13.22
CA VAL A 118 -14.45 -1.22 12.49
C VAL A 118 -15.19 -0.86 11.19
N GLY A 119 -16.15 -1.69 10.77
CA GLY A 119 -17.09 -1.41 9.68
C GLY A 119 -16.50 -1.58 8.28
N LYS A 120 -17.29 -1.23 7.24
CA LYS A 120 -16.93 -1.34 5.81
C LYS A 120 -15.76 -0.45 5.37
N GLN A 121 -15.21 0.36 6.27
CA GLN A 121 -13.97 1.08 5.99
C GLN A 121 -12.88 0.02 5.88
N LYS A 122 -12.28 -0.12 4.69
CA LYS A 122 -11.19 -1.06 4.38
C LYS A 122 -9.92 -0.72 5.16
N ALA A 123 -10.01 -0.68 6.49
CA ALA A 123 -9.00 -0.23 7.44
C ALA A 123 -7.97 -1.32 7.69
N VAL A 124 -8.29 -2.59 7.41
CA VAL A 124 -7.33 -3.70 7.46
C VAL A 124 -7.07 -4.20 6.05
N ARG A 125 -5.80 -4.21 5.62
CA ARG A 125 -5.36 -4.76 4.34
C ARG A 125 -4.06 -5.54 4.50
N ALA A 126 -3.77 -6.44 3.57
CA ALA A 126 -2.51 -7.16 3.54
C ALA A 126 -1.43 -6.32 2.83
N CYS A 127 -0.19 -6.38 3.31
CA CYS A 127 0.94 -5.79 2.63
C CYS A 127 1.13 -6.45 1.24
N PRO A 128 1.25 -5.69 0.14
CA PRO A 128 1.44 -6.27 -1.19
C PRO A 128 2.73 -7.09 -1.31
N HIS A 129 3.76 -6.75 -0.54
CA HIS A 129 5.07 -7.41 -0.58
C HIS A 129 5.13 -8.67 0.30
N CYS A 130 4.81 -8.58 1.60
CA CYS A 130 4.96 -9.71 2.53
C CYS A 130 3.63 -10.34 2.98
N GLN A 131 2.48 -9.80 2.56
CA GLN A 131 1.13 -10.26 2.93
C GLN A 131 0.77 -10.13 4.43
N MET A 132 1.60 -9.44 5.23
CA MET A 132 1.27 -9.13 6.63
C MET A 132 0.03 -8.22 6.69
N ARG A 133 -0.93 -8.54 7.57
CA ARG A 133 -2.11 -7.70 7.80
C ARG A 133 -1.70 -6.42 8.53
N ILE A 134 -2.08 -5.28 7.96
CA ILE A 134 -1.79 -3.95 8.48
C ILE A 134 -3.13 -3.25 8.69
N TRP A 135 -3.27 -2.58 9.83
CA TRP A 135 -4.37 -1.68 10.10
C TRP A 135 -3.95 -0.24 9.83
N LYS A 136 -4.80 0.51 9.12
CA LYS A 136 -4.63 1.94 8.86
C LYS A 136 -5.39 2.73 9.91
N ASN A 137 -4.65 3.54 10.66
CA ASN A 137 -5.14 4.35 11.77
C ASN A 137 -5.66 5.74 11.37
N GLU A 138 -5.23 6.33 10.25
CA GLU A 138 -5.91 7.41 9.45
C GLU A 138 -4.93 8.17 8.51
N GLY A 139 -5.45 9.09 7.67
CA GLY A 139 -4.72 10.27 7.18
C GLY A 139 -3.87 10.17 5.89
N CYS A 140 -2.95 9.21 5.79
CA CYS A 140 -1.99 9.18 4.66
C CYS A 140 -2.16 7.95 3.75
N ASN A 141 -1.88 8.10 2.46
CA ASN A 141 -1.82 6.99 1.51
C ASN A 141 -0.45 6.31 1.47
N HIS A 142 0.61 7.00 1.91
CA HIS A 142 1.94 6.41 2.09
C HIS A 142 1.90 5.50 3.29
N MET A 143 2.11 4.21 3.06
CA MET A 143 2.22 3.24 4.13
C MET A 143 3.55 2.52 4.03
N THR A 144 4.20 2.42 5.18
CA THR A 144 5.41 1.61 5.37
C THR A 144 5.02 0.39 6.17
N CYS A 145 5.22 -0.81 5.62
CA CYS A 145 4.93 -2.05 6.32
C CYS A 145 5.80 -2.16 7.58
N SER A 146 5.20 -2.29 8.76
CA SER A 146 5.93 -2.47 10.02
C SER A 146 6.79 -3.75 10.05
N HIS A 147 6.42 -4.76 9.26
CA HIS A 147 7.11 -6.04 9.22
C HIS A 147 8.26 -6.08 8.20
N CYS A 148 8.00 -5.76 6.93
CA CYS A 148 9.01 -5.84 5.87
C CYS A 148 9.60 -4.49 5.43
N ARG A 149 9.14 -3.38 6.02
CA ARG A 149 9.54 -1.99 5.68
C ARG A 149 9.30 -1.59 4.21
N TYR A 150 8.51 -2.36 3.47
CA TYR A 150 8.09 -2.01 2.12
C TYR A 150 7.18 -0.79 2.15
N GLU A 151 7.54 0.22 1.37
CA GLU A 151 6.75 1.44 1.19
C GLU A 151 5.81 1.29 -0.01
N TYR A 152 4.53 1.51 0.23
CA TYR A 152 3.49 1.32 -0.77
C TYR A 152 2.35 2.31 -0.60
N CYS A 153 1.53 2.43 -1.65
CA CYS A 153 0.30 3.19 -1.60
C CYS A 153 -0.85 2.31 -1.08
N TRP A 154 -1.55 2.76 -0.02
CA TRP A 154 -2.70 2.05 0.54
C TRP A 154 -3.84 1.82 -0.47
N VAL A 155 -3.99 2.72 -1.44
CA VAL A 155 -5.10 2.71 -2.40
C VAL A 155 -4.85 1.70 -3.52
N CYS A 156 -3.70 1.79 -4.19
CA CYS A 156 -3.38 0.99 -5.38
C CYS A 156 -2.45 -0.21 -5.11
N GLU A 157 -1.96 -0.38 -3.87
CA GLU A 157 -1.09 -1.49 -3.44
C GLU A 157 0.23 -1.59 -4.21
N SER A 158 0.60 -0.53 -4.94
CA SER A 158 1.85 -0.44 -5.69
C SER A 158 2.95 0.21 -4.86
N ARG A 159 4.21 0.00 -5.27
CA ARG A 159 5.39 0.66 -4.67
C ARG A 159 5.16 2.16 -4.56
N TRP A 160 5.56 2.74 -3.44
CA TRP A 160 5.44 4.18 -3.23
C TRP A 160 6.22 4.98 -4.29
N ASP A 161 5.59 6.05 -4.77
CA ASP A 161 6.13 7.00 -5.74
C ASP A 161 5.42 8.35 -5.56
N ALA A 162 6.05 9.45 -6.00
CA ALA A 162 5.50 10.80 -5.89
C ALA A 162 4.16 10.97 -6.62
N SER A 163 3.88 10.15 -7.64
CA SER A 163 2.58 10.16 -8.33
C SER A 163 1.40 9.69 -7.43
N HIS A 164 1.67 9.04 -6.30
CA HIS A 164 0.65 8.47 -5.42
C HIS A 164 0.06 9.43 -4.38
N TYR A 165 0.55 10.67 -4.29
CA TYR A 165 -0.07 11.71 -3.44
C TYR A 165 -1.50 12.04 -3.89
N ALA A 166 -1.81 11.92 -5.18
CA ALA A 166 -3.14 12.15 -5.75
C ALA A 166 -3.93 10.84 -6.01
N CYS A 167 -3.60 9.75 -5.32
CA CYS A 167 -4.31 8.48 -5.47
C CYS A 167 -5.60 8.46 -4.64
N TYR A 168 -6.76 8.38 -5.28
CA TYR A 168 -8.07 8.39 -4.62
C TYR A 168 -8.79 7.03 -4.76
N ASP A 169 -9.45 6.57 -3.68
CA ASP A 169 -10.31 5.37 -3.71
C ASP A 169 -11.67 5.76 -4.33
N LEU A 170 -11.79 5.63 -5.65
CA LEU A 170 -13.03 5.95 -6.37
C LEU A 170 -14.06 4.81 -6.16
N PRO A 171 -15.23 5.09 -5.56
CA PRO A 171 -16.18 4.05 -5.10
C PRO A 171 -16.83 3.20 -6.20
N PHE A 172 -16.62 3.50 -7.48
CA PHE A 172 -17.17 2.75 -8.62
C PHE A 172 -16.13 2.17 -9.59
N ILE A 173 -14.89 2.64 -9.52
CA ILE A 173 -13.81 2.17 -10.40
C ILE A 173 -12.69 1.76 -9.46
N GLY A 174 -12.65 0.48 -9.11
CA GLY A 174 -11.56 -0.07 -8.32
C GLY A 174 -10.23 0.23 -9.02
N ALA A 175 -9.50 1.22 -8.50
CA ALA A 175 -8.22 1.71 -9.03
C ALA A 175 -7.13 0.63 -9.06
N SER A 176 -7.40 -0.54 -8.46
CA SER A 176 -6.57 -1.74 -8.51
C SER A 176 -6.67 -2.49 -9.85
N SER A 177 -7.79 -2.42 -10.57
CA SER A 177 -7.94 -3.14 -11.85
C SER A 177 -7.25 -2.42 -13.01
N ALA A 178 -6.49 -3.16 -13.83
CA ALA A 178 -5.81 -2.60 -15.01
C ALA A 178 -6.80 -1.94 -16.00
N TRP A 179 -8.03 -2.45 -16.05
CA TRP A 179 -9.12 -1.93 -16.85
C TRP A 179 -9.60 -0.54 -16.37
N GLY A 180 -9.71 -0.33 -15.06
CA GLY A 180 -10.08 0.98 -14.49
C GLY A 180 -9.06 2.07 -14.80
N ARG A 181 -7.76 1.75 -14.74
CA ARG A 181 -6.68 2.69 -15.09
C ARG A 181 -6.70 3.08 -16.57
N TRP A 182 -6.97 2.13 -17.46
CA TRP A 182 -7.11 2.39 -18.89
C TRP A 182 -8.35 3.25 -19.19
N LEU A 183 -9.49 2.94 -18.58
CA LEU A 183 -10.74 3.68 -18.77
C LEU A 183 -10.63 5.12 -18.30
N GLN A 184 -10.00 5.37 -17.15
CA GLN A 184 -9.84 6.72 -16.64
C GLN A 184 -8.91 7.57 -17.51
N ARG A 185 -7.83 6.98 -18.05
CA ARG A 185 -6.93 7.68 -18.98
C ARG A 185 -7.60 8.00 -20.33
N THR A 186 -8.38 7.07 -20.86
CA THR A 186 -9.10 7.28 -22.12
C THR A 186 -10.19 8.34 -21.98
N LEU A 187 -10.98 8.30 -20.91
CA LEU A 187 -11.98 9.34 -20.62
C LEU A 187 -11.34 10.72 -20.40
N GLY A 188 -10.20 10.78 -19.72
CA GLY A 188 -9.44 12.02 -19.56
C GLY A 188 -8.96 12.61 -20.89
N TYR A 189 -8.40 11.77 -21.76
CA TYR A 189 -7.97 12.21 -23.11
C TYR A 189 -9.14 12.69 -23.97
N VAL A 190 -10.26 11.96 -23.96
CA VAL A 190 -11.47 12.35 -24.71
C VAL A 190 -12.00 13.69 -24.21
N ALA A 191 -12.05 13.92 -22.89
CA ALA A 191 -12.47 15.21 -22.33
C ALA A 191 -11.55 16.35 -22.78
N ILE A 192 -10.23 16.16 -22.77
CA ILE A 192 -9.27 17.18 -23.23
C ILE A 192 -9.47 17.50 -24.72
N VAL A 193 -9.63 16.47 -25.57
CA VAL A 193 -9.86 16.67 -27.01
C VAL A 193 -11.16 17.42 -27.26
N LEU A 194 -12.23 17.10 -26.54
CA LEU A 194 -13.50 17.81 -26.64
C LEU A 194 -13.38 19.28 -26.21
N ILE A 195 -12.68 19.56 -25.11
CA ILE A 195 -12.44 20.92 -24.63
C ILE A 195 -11.65 21.73 -25.68
N VAL A 196 -10.58 21.16 -26.24
CA VAL A 196 -9.77 21.82 -27.28
C VAL A 196 -10.58 22.09 -28.54
N ALA A 197 -11.42 21.14 -28.97
CA ALA A 197 -12.29 21.30 -30.13
C ALA A 197 -13.34 22.40 -29.90
N VAL A 198 -13.94 22.48 -28.70
CA VAL A 198 -14.87 23.54 -28.34
C VAL A 198 -14.16 24.89 -28.37
N ILE A 199 -12.98 25.02 -27.75
CA ILE A 199 -12.23 26.28 -27.72
C ILE A 199 -11.84 26.74 -29.13
N SER A 200 -11.41 25.84 -30.01
CA SER A 200 -11.01 26.22 -31.37
C SER A 200 -12.21 26.69 -32.21
N VAL A 201 -13.35 25.99 -32.09
CA VAL A 201 -14.59 26.31 -32.81
C VAL A 201 -15.15 27.65 -32.31
N PHE A 202 -15.37 27.80 -31.01
CA PHE A 202 -15.92 29.03 -30.45
C PHE A 202 -14.96 30.22 -30.58
N GLY A 203 -13.66 30.00 -30.38
CA GLY A 203 -12.63 31.03 -30.55
C GLY A 203 -12.56 31.54 -31.99
N PHE A 204 -12.64 30.65 -32.98
CA PHE A 204 -12.67 31.03 -34.39
C PHE A 204 -13.92 31.84 -34.74
N TYR A 205 -15.10 31.40 -34.32
CA TYR A 205 -16.35 32.12 -34.61
C TYR A 205 -16.44 33.48 -33.92
N ALA A 206 -15.96 33.60 -32.68
CA ALA A 206 -15.87 34.89 -32.00
C ALA A 206 -14.93 35.85 -32.72
N PHE A 207 -13.78 35.36 -33.19
CA PHE A 207 -12.83 36.17 -33.96
C PHE A 207 -13.42 36.65 -35.29
N VAL A 208 -13.98 35.74 -36.10
CA VAL A 208 -14.60 36.10 -37.39
C VAL A 208 -15.79 37.04 -37.19
N GLY A 209 -16.65 36.79 -36.21
CA GLY A 209 -17.80 37.65 -35.90
C GLY A 209 -17.37 39.07 -35.52
N SER A 210 -16.37 39.21 -34.64
CA SER A 210 -15.84 40.52 -34.26
C SER A 210 -15.21 41.28 -35.43
N TYR A 211 -14.51 40.57 -36.32
CA TYR A 211 -13.92 41.14 -37.52
C TYR A 211 -15.00 41.68 -38.49
N VAL A 212 -16.07 40.93 -38.73
CA VAL A 212 -17.17 41.35 -39.61
C VAL A 212 -17.88 42.59 -39.05
N VAL A 213 -18.14 42.64 -37.74
CA VAL A 213 -18.73 43.82 -37.09
C VAL A 213 -17.81 45.03 -37.23
N PHE A 214 -16.51 44.87 -37.01
CA PHE A 214 -15.53 45.93 -37.16
C PHE A 214 -15.46 46.47 -38.59
N CYS A 215 -15.43 45.60 -39.59
CA CYS A 215 -15.50 45.99 -41.00
C CYS A 215 -16.82 46.72 -41.32
N GLY A 216 -17.94 46.26 -40.78
CA GLY A 216 -19.24 46.92 -40.91
C GLY A 216 -19.25 48.33 -40.33
N LEU A 217 -18.66 48.54 -39.15
CA LEU A 217 -18.53 49.85 -38.51
C LEU A 217 -17.63 50.79 -39.32
N ILE A 218 -16.50 50.29 -39.86
CA ILE A 218 -15.64 51.08 -40.75
C ILE A 218 -16.37 51.47 -42.03
N HIS A 219 -17.13 50.55 -42.63
CA HIS A 219 -17.89 50.85 -43.84
C HIS A 219 -18.97 51.91 -43.57
N SER A 220 -19.69 51.78 -42.45
CA SER A 220 -20.75 52.71 -42.04
C SER A 220 -20.20 54.11 -41.77
N THR A 221 -19.08 54.22 -41.06
CA THR A 221 -18.42 55.51 -40.79
C THR A 221 -17.93 56.18 -42.08
N ARG A 222 -17.37 55.40 -43.03
CA ARG A 222 -16.99 55.91 -44.36
C ARG A 222 -18.19 56.37 -45.18
N LEU A 223 -19.33 55.67 -45.10
CA LEU A 223 -20.56 56.05 -45.79
C LEU A 223 -21.10 57.39 -45.24
N ILE A 224 -21.17 57.52 -43.91
CA ILE A 224 -21.60 58.75 -43.24
C ILE A 224 -20.69 59.93 -43.62
N HIS A 225 -19.37 59.72 -43.61
CA HIS A 225 -18.42 60.75 -44.00
C HIS A 225 -18.52 61.13 -45.49
N ARG A 226 -18.94 60.21 -46.38
CA ARG A 226 -19.16 60.50 -47.81
C ARG A 226 -20.46 61.29 -48.02
N ILE A 227 -21.51 60.99 -47.26
CA ILE A 227 -22.80 61.73 -47.30
C ILE A 227 -22.61 63.16 -46.79
N GLN A 228 -21.81 63.39 -45.74
CA GLN A 228 -21.54 64.74 -45.22
C GLN A 228 -20.64 65.61 -46.11
N ARG A 229 -20.04 65.06 -47.17
CA ARG A 229 -19.11 65.76 -48.07
C ARG A 229 -19.74 66.14 -49.42
N ASN A 230 -20.98 65.70 -49.69
CA ASN A 230 -21.82 66.10 -50.82
C ASN A 230 -22.92 67.06 -50.35
#